data_AF-A0A5E4R2V6-F1
#
_entry.id   AF-A0A5E4R2V6-F1
#
_cell.length_a   1.000
_cell.length_b   1.000
_cell.length_c   1.000
_cell.angle_alpha   90.00
_cell.angle_beta   90.00
_cell.angle_gamma   90.00
#
_symmetry.space_group_name_H-M   'P 1'
#
loop_
_entity.id
_entity.type
_entity.pdbx_description
1 polymer ?
#
loop_
_entity_poly.entity_id
_entity_poly.type
_entity_poly.pdbx_seq_one_letter_code
_entity_poly.pdbx_strand_id
1 'polypeptide(L)'
;MHKRVTSFGIERTTMYKLEPDKVSEDEFYLLFNGSLFMPFSKPPLLGTRNFCMETFWNASNPAGVTLPLVCFSTPLEEAGTRYIGATVSRRSMRRRFAWYSAYAVFLPVLLLIVTITMDLSPAVPSTYLKPNFGVKGCWFKTDQAALPYFYGPVAVILLSNLVIFLLTSRAFAKHHNKLKDVSPLDLNHSDFSTSDDWMRLGTVLGQPLPVHQHDRSPTQEPLINFNQRLKKYKKIFRTCCLLSIIMGLSWVLEVVSWAAGAGTAVVSVWSVFDLINALQGVVIFAIYVLQQPVRSFESR
;
A
#
# COMPACT_ATOMS: atom_id res chain seq x y z
N MET A 1 16.18 -21.66 24.77
CA MET A 1 15.51 -22.88 24.25
C MET A 1 14.00 -22.63 24.26
N HIS A 2 13.36 -22.57 23.10
CA HIS A 2 11.91 -22.30 22.98
C HIS A 2 11.08 -23.54 23.33
N LYS A 3 10.45 -23.58 24.51
CA LYS A 3 9.33 -24.50 24.76
C LYS A 3 8.03 -23.80 24.37
N ARG A 4 7.43 -24.30 23.28
CA ARG A 4 6.16 -23.87 22.68
C ARG A 4 5.02 -24.61 23.38
N VAL A 5 4.08 -23.89 24.01
CA VAL A 5 2.76 -24.47 24.32
C VAL A 5 1.85 -24.12 23.14
N THR A 6 1.61 -25.09 22.28
CA THR A 6 0.58 -24.99 21.23
C THR A 6 -0.75 -25.42 21.85
N SER A 7 -1.63 -24.46 22.14
CA SER A 7 -3.04 -24.75 22.35
C SER A 7 -3.83 -24.45 21.07
N PHE A 8 -4.91 -25.22 20.91
CA PHE A 8 -5.70 -25.44 19.73
C PHE A 8 -6.56 -24.22 19.35
N GLY A 9 -6.50 -23.81 18.08
CA GLY A 9 -7.50 -22.96 17.43
C GLY A 9 -7.38 -21.46 17.71
N ILE A 10 -7.44 -20.67 16.63
CA ILE A 10 -7.36 -19.20 16.56
C ILE A 10 -5.92 -18.66 16.41
N GLU A 11 -5.80 -17.69 15.52
CA GLU A 11 -4.61 -17.09 14.91
C GLU A 11 -3.46 -16.83 15.90
N ARG A 12 -2.21 -17.16 15.50
CA ARG A 12 -1.04 -17.31 16.38
C ARG A 12 -0.57 -16.01 17.05
N THR A 13 -1.21 -15.59 18.13
CA THR A 13 -0.53 -14.94 19.26
C THR A 13 0.25 -16.01 20.00
N THR A 14 1.58 -15.94 19.98
CA THR A 14 2.38 -16.81 20.85
C THR A 14 2.22 -16.31 22.28
N MET A 15 1.30 -16.94 23.01
CA MET A 15 1.14 -16.75 24.45
C MET A 15 2.27 -17.47 25.18
N TYR A 16 2.88 -16.78 26.13
CA TYR A 16 3.97 -17.30 26.93
C TYR A 16 3.60 -17.25 28.40
N LYS A 17 3.58 -18.43 29.04
CA LYS A 17 3.34 -18.57 30.47
C LYS A 17 4.65 -18.28 31.20
N LEU A 18 4.62 -17.32 32.13
CA LEU A 18 5.77 -17.02 32.97
C LEU A 18 5.89 -18.08 34.09
N GLU A 19 7.04 -18.74 34.17
CA GLU A 19 7.35 -19.77 35.17
C GLU A 19 8.63 -19.42 35.95
N PRO A 20 8.60 -18.43 36.87
CA PRO A 20 9.79 -17.98 37.60
C PRO A 20 10.47 -19.09 38.41
N ASP A 21 9.70 -20.08 38.87
CA ASP A 21 10.22 -21.25 39.62
C ASP A 21 11.09 -22.18 38.75
N LYS A 22 10.93 -22.13 37.42
CA LYS A 22 11.68 -22.96 36.47
C LYS A 22 12.70 -22.15 35.66
N VAL A 23 12.40 -20.88 35.40
CA VAL A 23 13.17 -20.00 34.53
C VAL A 23 13.38 -18.67 35.25
N SER A 24 14.61 -18.38 35.63
CA SER A 24 14.94 -17.14 36.36
C SER A 24 14.67 -15.86 35.56
N GLU A 25 14.66 -15.95 34.23
CA GLU A 25 14.34 -14.81 33.34
C GLU A 25 12.84 -14.48 33.30
N ASP A 26 11.98 -15.37 33.81
CA ASP A 26 10.52 -15.18 33.88
C ASP A 26 10.07 -14.46 35.15
N GLU A 27 11.00 -13.85 35.88
CA GLU A 27 10.69 -13.06 37.05
C GLU A 27 9.76 -11.89 36.70
N PHE A 28 8.70 -11.72 37.48
CA PHE A 28 7.69 -10.69 37.24
C PHE A 28 7.18 -10.09 38.55
N TYR A 29 6.75 -8.82 38.47
CA TYR A 29 6.21 -8.05 39.57
C TYR A 29 4.92 -7.37 39.10
N LEU A 30 3.80 -7.62 39.79
CA LEU A 30 2.53 -6.93 39.52
C LEU A 30 2.51 -5.60 40.29
N LEU A 31 2.39 -4.50 39.56
CA LEU A 31 2.36 -3.15 40.12
C LEU A 31 0.93 -2.75 40.52
N PHE A 32 0.80 -1.81 41.46
CA PHE A 32 -0.50 -1.34 41.97
C PHE A 32 -1.41 -0.70 40.91
N ASN A 33 -0.83 -0.25 39.79
CA ASN A 33 -1.58 0.28 38.65
C ASN A 33 -2.08 -0.84 37.69
N GLY A 34 -1.90 -2.11 38.06
CA GLY A 34 -2.25 -3.28 37.26
C GLY A 34 -1.27 -3.62 36.15
N SER A 35 -0.16 -2.87 35.99
CA SER A 35 0.88 -3.20 35.01
C SER A 35 1.80 -4.31 35.52
N LEU A 36 2.38 -5.05 34.59
CA LEU A 36 3.31 -6.15 34.88
C LEU A 36 4.73 -5.68 34.57
N PHE A 37 5.59 -5.69 35.58
CA PHE A 37 7.02 -5.37 35.45
C PHE A 37 7.84 -6.65 35.37
N MET A 38 8.70 -6.75 34.36
CA MET A 38 9.53 -7.90 34.06
C MET A 38 10.97 -7.40 33.82
N PRO A 39 11.89 -7.55 34.78
CA PRO A 39 13.22 -6.93 34.72
C PRO A 39 14.08 -7.44 33.55
N PHE A 40 13.87 -8.69 33.13
CA PHE A 40 14.69 -9.34 32.11
C PHE A 40 14.06 -9.35 30.71
N SER A 41 12.84 -8.82 30.53
CA SER A 41 12.18 -8.75 29.23
C SER A 41 12.33 -7.40 28.54
N LYS A 42 12.17 -7.41 27.21
CA LYS A 42 12.10 -6.19 26.38
C LYS A 42 10.73 -6.15 25.70
N PRO A 43 9.86 -5.19 26.02
CA PRO A 43 10.00 -4.13 27.04
C PRO A 43 9.91 -4.66 28.49
N PRO A 44 10.43 -3.91 29.49
CA PRO A 44 10.42 -4.34 30.90
C PRO A 44 9.10 -4.03 31.63
N LEU A 45 8.20 -3.23 31.03
CA LEU A 45 6.91 -2.87 31.60
C LEU A 45 5.81 -3.17 30.58
N LEU A 46 4.86 -4.01 30.96
CA LEU A 46 3.69 -4.37 30.16
C LEU A 46 2.43 -3.76 30.77
N GLY A 47 1.64 -3.09 29.93
CA GLY A 47 0.30 -2.62 30.32
C GLY A 47 -0.70 -3.77 30.45
N THR A 48 -1.82 -3.50 31.11
CA THR A 48 -2.93 -4.45 31.39
C THR A 48 -3.54 -5.12 30.15
N ARG A 49 -3.27 -4.61 28.94
CA ARG A 49 -3.75 -5.17 27.67
C ARG A 49 -2.81 -6.21 27.05
N ASN A 50 -1.57 -6.32 27.54
CA ASN A 50 -0.52 -7.13 26.91
C ASN A 50 -0.26 -8.45 27.65
N PHE A 51 -0.99 -8.70 28.73
CA PHE A 51 -0.95 -9.95 29.49
C PHE A 51 -2.33 -10.25 30.08
N CYS A 52 -2.61 -11.51 30.37
CA CYS A 52 -3.76 -11.93 31.17
C CYS A 52 -3.30 -12.81 32.34
N MET A 53 -4.12 -12.91 33.39
CA MET A 53 -3.87 -13.80 34.53
C MET A 53 -4.72 -15.05 34.38
N GLU A 54 -4.10 -16.22 34.41
CA GLU A 54 -4.79 -17.52 34.27
C GLU A 54 -4.43 -18.43 35.44
N THR A 55 -5.39 -19.24 35.90
CA THR A 55 -5.15 -20.18 37.00
C THR A 55 -4.87 -21.58 36.44
N PHE A 56 -3.67 -22.08 36.75
CA PHE A 56 -3.21 -23.38 36.29
C PHE A 56 -3.34 -24.42 37.40
N TRP A 57 -3.97 -25.54 37.07
CA TRP A 57 -4.20 -26.65 37.99
C TRP A 57 -3.18 -27.76 37.71
N ASN A 58 -2.63 -28.37 38.76
CA ASN A 58 -1.75 -29.53 38.64
C ASN A 58 -2.12 -30.56 39.71
N ALA A 59 -1.88 -31.85 39.45
CA ALA A 59 -2.09 -32.93 40.42
C ALA A 59 -1.35 -32.68 41.75
N SER A 60 -0.22 -31.96 41.70
CA SER A 60 0.57 -31.57 42.88
C SER A 60 -0.01 -30.38 43.65
N ASN A 61 -0.78 -29.48 43.02
CA ASN A 61 -1.35 -28.28 43.61
C ASN A 61 -2.84 -28.16 43.23
N PRO A 62 -3.75 -28.86 43.95
CA PRO A 62 -5.18 -28.85 43.66
C PRO A 62 -5.85 -27.48 43.89
N ALA A 63 -5.21 -26.58 44.63
CA ALA A 63 -5.68 -25.20 44.83
C ALA A 63 -5.49 -24.29 43.61
N GLY A 64 -4.71 -24.72 42.60
CA GLY A 64 -4.41 -23.92 41.42
C GLY A 64 -3.38 -22.80 41.68
N VAL A 65 -2.64 -22.41 40.65
CA VAL A 65 -1.65 -21.32 40.71
C VAL A 65 -1.97 -20.30 39.63
N THR A 66 -2.24 -19.06 40.03
CA THR A 66 -2.52 -17.97 39.09
C THR A 66 -1.22 -17.35 38.59
N LEU A 67 -0.98 -17.42 37.28
CA LEU A 67 0.22 -16.91 36.63
C LEU A 67 -0.12 -16.04 35.41
N PRO A 68 0.70 -15.02 35.11
CA PRO A 68 0.53 -14.21 33.92
C PRO A 68 0.89 -14.98 32.64
N LEU A 69 0.04 -14.87 31.61
CA LEU A 69 0.39 -15.17 30.22
C LEU A 69 0.66 -13.86 29.47
N VAL A 70 1.84 -13.76 28.88
CA VAL A 70 2.25 -12.62 28.07
C VAL A 70 1.97 -12.90 26.60
N CYS A 71 1.36 -11.94 25.92
CA CYS A 71 1.15 -12.00 24.47
C CYS A 71 2.31 -11.30 23.76
N PHE A 72 3.08 -12.02 22.96
CA PHE A 72 4.06 -11.40 22.07
C PHE A 72 3.41 -11.08 20.72
N SER A 73 3.36 -9.79 20.37
CA SER A 73 3.05 -9.37 19.01
C SER A 73 4.16 -9.87 18.07
N THR A 74 3.77 -10.50 16.97
CA THR A 74 4.78 -11.03 16.03
C THR A 74 5.50 -9.86 15.33
N PRO A 75 6.80 -10.00 14.97
CA PRO A 75 7.56 -8.95 14.26
C PRO A 75 6.91 -8.52 12.93
N LEU A 76 6.03 -9.35 12.38
CA LEU A 76 5.31 -9.10 11.14
C LEU A 76 4.22 -8.02 11.29
N GLU A 77 3.70 -7.83 12.52
CA GLU A 77 2.63 -6.89 12.83
C GLU A 77 3.16 -5.46 12.98
N GLU A 78 4.27 -5.29 13.70
CA GLU A 78 4.98 -4.00 13.81
C GLU A 78 5.48 -3.50 12.44
N ALA A 79 5.94 -4.40 11.57
CA ALA A 79 6.32 -4.08 10.21
C ALA A 79 5.12 -3.62 9.35
N GLY A 80 3.93 -4.20 9.58
CA GLY A 80 2.69 -3.82 8.89
C GLY A 80 2.25 -2.41 9.27
N THR A 81 2.27 -2.09 10.56
CA THR A 81 1.82 -0.79 11.09
C THR A 81 2.78 0.34 10.70
N ARG A 82 4.09 0.11 10.68
CA ARG A 82 5.08 1.08 10.16
C ARG A 82 4.87 1.39 8.67
N TYR A 83 4.52 0.38 7.86
CA TYR A 83 4.29 0.58 6.42
C TYR A 83 2.97 1.32 6.14
N ILE A 84 1.94 1.10 6.97
CA ILE A 84 0.62 1.71 6.82
C ILE A 84 0.57 3.13 7.42
N GLY A 85 1.41 3.44 8.41
CA GLY A 85 1.45 4.73 9.12
C GLY A 85 2.50 5.73 8.62
N ALA A 86 3.35 5.36 7.65
CA ALA A 86 4.39 6.26 7.13
C ALA A 86 3.76 7.45 6.37
N THR A 87 3.54 8.55 7.07
CA THR A 87 3.17 9.82 6.44
C THR A 87 4.41 10.38 5.72
N VAL A 88 4.40 10.29 4.39
CA VAL A 88 5.49 10.85 3.58
C VAL A 88 5.52 12.37 3.79
N SER A 89 6.64 12.90 4.28
CA SER A 89 6.81 14.35 4.48
C SER A 89 6.59 15.13 3.18
N ARG A 90 5.93 16.29 3.25
CA ARG A 90 5.68 17.19 2.10
C ARG A 90 6.98 17.55 1.36
N ARG A 91 8.09 17.70 2.09
CA ARG A 91 9.42 17.99 1.50
C ARG A 91 9.93 16.81 0.65
N SER A 92 9.72 15.58 1.10
CA SER A 92 10.03 14.36 0.34
C SER A 92 9.17 14.25 -0.93
N MET A 93 7.87 14.56 -0.86
CA MET A 93 6.99 14.56 -2.03
C MET A 93 7.40 15.59 -3.08
N ARG A 94 7.72 16.83 -2.69
CA ARG A 94 8.20 17.87 -3.61
C ARG A 94 9.52 17.49 -4.28
N ARG A 95 10.45 16.92 -3.52
CA ARG A 95 11.73 16.43 -4.08
C ARG A 95 11.50 15.34 -5.13
N ARG A 96 10.63 14.37 -4.86
CA ARG A 96 10.27 13.33 -5.81
C ARG A 96 9.63 13.91 -7.07
N PHE A 97 8.67 14.84 -6.91
CA PHE A 97 8.04 15.52 -8.04
C PHE A 97 9.06 16.24 -8.92
N ALA A 98 9.99 17.00 -8.33
CA ALA A 98 11.02 17.70 -9.10
C ALA A 98 11.89 16.74 -9.93
N TRP A 99 12.29 15.59 -9.38
CA TRP A 99 13.03 14.57 -10.12
C TRP A 99 12.22 13.96 -11.26
N TYR A 100 10.94 13.65 -11.04
CA TYR A 100 10.06 13.12 -12.10
C TYR A 100 9.84 14.14 -13.22
N SER A 101 9.62 15.41 -12.89
CA SER A 101 9.48 16.48 -13.88
C SER A 101 10.77 16.69 -14.68
N ALA A 102 11.93 16.69 -14.01
CA ALA A 102 13.22 16.78 -14.68
C ALA A 102 13.44 15.60 -15.64
N TYR A 103 13.13 14.37 -15.23
CA TYR A 103 13.20 13.18 -16.09
C TYR A 103 12.29 13.30 -17.32
N ALA A 104 11.05 13.77 -17.13
CA ALA A 104 10.08 13.92 -18.21
C ALA A 104 10.49 14.95 -19.27
N VAL A 105 11.30 15.96 -18.91
CA VAL A 105 11.81 16.96 -19.87
C VAL A 105 13.15 16.52 -20.46
N PHE A 106 14.05 15.99 -19.64
CA PHE A 106 15.41 15.65 -20.05
C PHE A 106 15.42 14.58 -21.15
N LEU A 107 14.65 13.50 -20.98
CA LEU A 107 14.68 12.38 -21.93
C LEU A 107 14.20 12.78 -23.34
N PRO A 108 13.08 13.52 -23.51
CA PRO A 108 12.68 14.03 -24.84
C PRO A 108 13.68 15.02 -25.44
N VAL A 109 14.25 15.93 -24.65
CA VAL A 109 15.24 16.90 -25.14
C VAL A 109 16.50 16.18 -25.62
N LEU A 110 16.97 15.17 -24.87
CA LEU A 110 18.11 14.35 -25.27
C LEU A 110 17.83 13.61 -26.57
N LEU A 111 16.67 12.94 -26.69
CA LEU A 111 16.28 12.26 -27.93
C LEU A 111 16.20 13.22 -29.11
N LEU A 112 15.69 14.43 -28.90
CA LEU A 112 15.61 15.48 -29.92
C LEU A 112 17.00 15.96 -30.37
N ILE A 113 17.94 16.16 -29.46
CA ILE A 113 19.32 16.53 -29.82
C ILE A 113 19.96 15.41 -30.64
N VAL A 114 19.77 14.14 -30.23
CA VAL A 114 20.29 12.98 -30.94
C VAL A 114 19.66 12.85 -32.33
N THR A 115 18.35 13.04 -32.49
CA THR A 115 17.70 12.94 -33.81
C THR A 115 18.15 14.06 -34.75
N ILE A 116 18.28 15.29 -34.26
CA ILE A 116 18.76 16.43 -35.07
C ILE A 116 20.22 16.22 -35.50
N THR A 117 21.09 15.81 -34.59
CA THR A 117 22.51 15.57 -34.91
C THR A 117 22.69 14.44 -35.93
N MET A 118 21.87 13.39 -35.85
CA MET A 118 21.91 12.28 -36.82
C MET A 118 21.33 12.65 -38.18
N ASP A 119 20.35 13.56 -38.25
CA ASP A 119 19.79 14.04 -39.51
C ASP A 119 20.77 14.94 -40.27
N LEU A 120 21.44 15.85 -39.54
CA LEU A 120 22.40 16.80 -40.09
C LEU A 120 23.75 16.16 -40.46
N SER A 121 24.09 15.01 -39.89
CA SER A 121 25.36 14.34 -40.16
C SER A 121 25.38 13.72 -41.58
N PRO A 122 26.36 14.09 -42.43
CA PRO A 122 26.53 13.51 -43.76
C PRO A 122 27.19 12.13 -43.74
N ALA A 123 27.81 11.73 -42.62
CA ALA A 123 28.55 10.48 -42.48
C ALA A 123 27.68 9.25 -42.13
N VAL A 124 26.37 9.44 -41.92
CA VAL A 124 25.47 8.39 -41.44
C VAL A 124 24.85 7.63 -42.62
N PRO A 125 24.90 6.28 -42.64
CA PRO A 125 24.30 5.48 -43.71
C PRO A 125 22.78 5.66 -43.77
N SER A 126 22.27 5.87 -44.97
CA SER A 126 20.87 6.27 -45.24
C SER A 126 19.84 5.15 -45.07
N THR A 127 20.27 3.91 -44.82
CA THR A 127 19.40 2.73 -44.83
C THR A 127 18.56 2.57 -43.55
N TYR A 128 19.12 2.89 -42.37
CA TYR A 128 18.42 2.66 -41.08
C TYR A 128 18.62 3.78 -40.05
N LEU A 129 19.74 4.51 -40.11
CA LEU A 129 20.12 5.49 -39.09
C LEU A 129 19.75 6.93 -39.47
N LYS A 130 19.57 7.23 -40.76
CA LYS A 130 19.27 8.59 -41.21
C LYS A 130 17.74 8.82 -41.29
N PRO A 131 17.16 9.66 -40.41
CA PRO A 131 15.70 9.85 -40.35
C PRO A 131 15.12 10.54 -41.59
N ASN A 132 15.84 11.49 -42.21
CA ASN A 132 15.43 12.23 -43.41
C ASN A 132 14.00 12.79 -43.27
N PHE A 133 13.78 13.62 -42.26
CA PHE A 133 12.47 14.20 -41.98
C PHE A 133 11.96 15.02 -43.17
N GLY A 134 10.64 15.01 -43.40
CA GLY A 134 10.02 15.96 -44.35
C GLY A 134 10.11 15.58 -45.83
N VAL A 135 10.80 14.50 -46.20
CA VAL A 135 11.05 14.17 -47.63
C VAL A 135 9.80 13.66 -48.36
N LYS A 136 8.93 12.90 -47.69
CA LYS A 136 7.65 12.40 -48.25
C LYS A 136 6.41 12.98 -47.56
N GLY A 137 6.60 13.66 -46.43
CA GLY A 137 5.59 14.19 -45.53
C GLY A 137 6.25 14.60 -44.21
N CYS A 138 5.51 15.27 -43.32
CA CYS A 138 6.00 15.75 -42.02
C CYS A 138 6.17 14.60 -41.00
N TRP A 139 6.93 13.56 -41.37
CA TRP A 139 7.23 12.36 -40.58
C TRP A 139 8.57 11.75 -41.05
N PHE A 140 9.01 10.66 -40.42
CA PHE A 140 10.14 9.86 -40.87
C PHE A 140 9.93 9.37 -42.31
N LYS A 141 10.99 9.36 -43.13
CA LYS A 141 10.92 8.91 -44.53
C LYS A 141 10.53 7.44 -44.67
N THR A 142 10.91 6.60 -43.70
CA THR A 142 10.63 5.17 -43.67
C THR A 142 10.32 4.71 -42.25
N ASP A 143 9.46 3.70 -42.14
CA ASP A 143 9.08 3.07 -40.87
C ASP A 143 10.28 2.46 -40.13
N GLN A 144 11.28 2.01 -40.88
CA GLN A 144 12.53 1.47 -40.34
C GLN A 144 13.41 2.55 -39.68
N ALA A 145 13.38 3.78 -40.19
CA ALA A 145 14.11 4.91 -39.60
C ALA A 145 13.42 5.46 -38.34
N ALA A 146 12.11 5.25 -38.18
CA ALA A 146 11.38 5.62 -36.97
C ALA A 146 11.66 4.68 -35.78
N LEU A 147 12.07 3.44 -36.06
CA LEU A 147 12.30 2.39 -35.05
C LEU A 147 13.29 2.81 -33.95
N PRO A 148 14.54 3.22 -34.24
CA PRO A 148 15.52 3.52 -33.18
C PRO A 148 15.19 4.76 -32.36
N TYR A 149 14.50 5.75 -32.93
CA TYR A 149 14.28 7.05 -32.30
C TYR A 149 12.92 7.21 -31.63
N PHE A 150 11.89 6.52 -32.12
CA PHE A 150 10.52 6.63 -31.61
C PHE A 150 10.07 5.31 -30.96
N TYR A 151 9.98 4.23 -31.73
CA TYR A 151 9.43 2.96 -31.22
C TYR A 151 10.35 2.26 -30.20
N GLY A 152 11.67 2.41 -30.32
CA GLY A 152 12.65 1.85 -29.39
C GLY A 152 12.49 2.40 -27.96
N PRO A 153 12.62 3.72 -27.75
CA PRO A 153 12.38 4.34 -26.45
C PRO A 153 10.97 4.04 -25.89
N VAL A 154 9.94 4.07 -26.73
CA VAL A 154 8.57 3.71 -26.33
C VAL A 154 8.49 2.27 -25.82
N ALA A 155 9.08 1.31 -26.53
CA ALA A 155 9.11 -0.09 -26.11
C ALA A 155 9.81 -0.28 -24.75
N VAL A 156 10.93 0.40 -24.51
CA VAL A 156 11.64 0.37 -23.22
C VAL A 156 10.75 0.93 -22.09
N ILE A 157 10.05 2.04 -22.34
CA ILE A 157 9.12 2.64 -21.37
C ILE A 157 7.96 1.67 -21.08
N LEU A 158 7.38 1.03 -22.09
CA LEU A 158 6.29 0.05 -21.92
C LEU A 158 6.73 -1.16 -21.12
N LEU A 159 7.89 -1.74 -21.42
CA LEU A 159 8.45 -2.87 -20.67
C LEU A 159 8.71 -2.49 -19.21
N SER A 160 9.30 -1.32 -18.98
CA SER A 160 9.57 -0.82 -17.63
C SER A 160 8.28 -0.60 -16.84
N ASN A 161 7.27 0.03 -17.46
CA ASN A 161 5.96 0.26 -16.85
C ASN A 161 5.23 -1.06 -16.56
N LEU A 162 5.35 -2.07 -17.43
CA LEU A 162 4.80 -3.40 -17.20
C LEU A 162 5.45 -4.08 -15.99
N VAL A 163 6.77 -4.06 -15.87
CA VAL A 163 7.49 -4.61 -14.71
C VAL A 163 7.06 -3.90 -13.43
N ILE A 164 7.02 -2.57 -13.43
CA ILE A 164 6.58 -1.77 -12.27
C ILE A 164 5.13 -2.12 -11.90
N PHE A 165 4.24 -2.25 -12.88
CA PHE A 165 2.85 -2.62 -12.66
C PHE A 165 2.71 -4.03 -12.06
N LEU A 166 3.48 -5.01 -12.54
CA LEU A 166 3.48 -6.37 -12.01
C LEU A 166 4.00 -6.43 -10.58
N LEU A 167 5.09 -5.71 -10.28
CA LEU A 167 5.61 -5.62 -8.91
C LEU A 167 4.60 -4.93 -7.97
N THR A 168 4.00 -3.84 -8.43
CA THR A 168 3.00 -3.08 -7.66
C THR A 168 1.74 -3.90 -7.41
N SER A 169 1.25 -4.63 -8.42
CA SER A 169 0.08 -5.50 -8.28
C SER A 169 0.34 -6.69 -7.37
N ARG A 170 1.52 -7.32 -7.42
CA ARG A 170 1.93 -8.37 -6.47
C ARG A 170 2.02 -7.86 -5.04
N ALA A 171 2.63 -6.68 -4.85
CA ALA A 171 2.69 -6.05 -3.54
C ALA A 171 1.28 -5.75 -3.02
N PHE A 172 0.40 -5.20 -3.85
CA PHE A 172 -0.99 -4.93 -3.51
C PHE A 172 -1.75 -6.20 -3.13
N ALA A 173 -1.66 -7.27 -3.93
CA ALA A 173 -2.32 -8.54 -3.66
C ALA A 173 -1.86 -9.14 -2.32
N LYS A 174 -0.55 -9.10 -2.03
CA LYS A 174 0.01 -9.54 -0.76
C LYS A 174 -0.52 -8.73 0.42
N HIS A 175 -0.58 -7.40 0.30
CA HIS A 175 -1.14 -6.54 1.35
C HIS A 175 -2.64 -6.76 1.53
N HIS A 176 -3.39 -6.92 0.44
CA HIS A 176 -4.83 -7.13 0.50
C HIS A 176 -5.19 -8.47 1.16
N ASN A 177 -4.43 -9.53 0.91
CA ASN A 177 -4.63 -10.81 1.60
C ASN A 177 -4.35 -10.65 3.10
N LYS A 178 -3.25 -10.00 3.49
CA LYS A 178 -2.94 -9.70 4.88
C LYS A 178 -4.02 -8.87 5.58
N LEU A 179 -4.66 -7.93 4.87
CA LEU A 179 -5.77 -7.15 5.42
C LEU A 179 -7.07 -7.96 5.55
N LYS A 180 -7.30 -8.94 4.69
CA LYS A 180 -8.47 -9.82 4.77
C LYS A 180 -8.42 -10.74 5.98
N ASP A 181 -7.22 -11.19 6.36
CA ASP A 181 -7.03 -12.08 7.51
C ASP A 181 -7.38 -11.35 8.83
N VAL A 182 -7.05 -10.07 8.95
CA VAL A 182 -7.34 -9.23 10.13
C VAL A 182 -8.84 -8.82 10.25
N SER A 183 -9.62 -8.91 9.16
CA SER A 183 -10.94 -8.28 9.07
C SER A 183 -12.19 -9.07 9.55
N PRO A 184 -12.23 -10.41 9.74
CA PRO A 184 -13.49 -11.09 10.07
C PRO A 184 -13.66 -11.49 11.55
N LEU A 185 -12.60 -11.58 12.36
CA LEU A 185 -12.67 -12.14 13.72
C LEU A 185 -12.40 -11.13 14.85
N ASP A 186 -11.53 -10.13 14.65
CA ASP A 186 -11.19 -9.17 15.71
C ASP A 186 -12.28 -8.13 16.01
N LEU A 187 -13.17 -7.86 15.06
CA LEU A 187 -14.20 -6.82 15.19
C LEU A 187 -15.37 -7.23 16.10
N ASN A 188 -15.80 -8.48 16.02
CA ASN A 188 -16.83 -8.99 16.94
C ASN A 188 -16.27 -9.16 18.37
N HIS A 189 -14.96 -9.39 18.52
CA HIS A 189 -14.34 -9.55 19.84
C HIS A 189 -14.08 -8.21 20.53
N SER A 190 -13.80 -7.14 19.77
CA SER A 190 -13.61 -5.80 20.34
C SER A 190 -14.89 -5.17 20.88
N ASP A 191 -16.04 -5.44 20.25
CA ASP A 191 -17.34 -4.91 20.70
C ASP A 191 -17.82 -5.61 21.98
N PHE A 192 -17.42 -6.88 22.21
CA PHE A 192 -17.74 -7.60 23.44
C PHE A 192 -16.86 -7.16 24.63
N SER A 193 -15.57 -6.90 24.40
CA SER A 193 -14.64 -6.56 25.48
C SER A 193 -14.83 -5.18 26.10
N THR A 194 -15.51 -4.23 25.45
CA THR A 194 -15.69 -2.86 25.97
C THR A 194 -17.01 -2.62 26.71
N SER A 195 -17.94 -3.58 26.74
CA SER A 195 -19.18 -3.45 27.52
C SER A 195 -19.02 -3.84 29.00
N ASP A 196 -18.03 -4.68 29.35
CA ASP A 196 -17.94 -5.24 30.71
C ASP A 196 -17.17 -4.37 31.73
N ASP A 197 -16.47 -3.32 31.29
CA ASP A 197 -15.66 -2.47 32.18
C ASP A 197 -16.48 -1.42 32.96
N TRP A 198 -17.71 -1.08 32.51
CA TRP A 198 -18.55 -0.10 33.20
C TRP A 198 -19.33 -0.68 34.39
N MET A 199 -19.44 -2.01 34.51
CA MET A 199 -20.20 -2.65 35.58
C MET A 199 -19.38 -3.02 36.83
N ARG A 200 -18.06 -2.84 36.85
CA ARG A 200 -17.21 -3.25 37.99
C ARG A 200 -16.62 -2.14 38.84
N LEU A 201 -16.82 -0.87 38.47
CA LEU A 201 -16.35 0.26 39.27
C LEU A 201 -17.40 0.80 40.27
N GLY A 202 -18.64 0.31 40.19
CA GLY A 202 -19.75 0.78 41.03
C GLY A 202 -19.92 0.10 42.39
N THR A 203 -19.19 -0.99 42.69
CA THR A 203 -19.45 -1.80 43.90
C THR A 203 -18.47 -1.57 45.06
N VAL A 204 -17.47 -0.70 44.92
CA VAL A 204 -16.43 -0.54 45.97
C VAL A 204 -16.43 0.81 46.68
N LEU A 205 -17.08 1.86 46.16
CA LEU A 205 -17.15 3.14 46.87
C LEU A 205 -18.55 3.74 46.77
N GLY A 206 -19.34 3.54 47.83
CA GLY A 206 -20.64 4.19 48.00
C GLY A 206 -20.48 5.69 48.27
N GLN A 207 -20.36 6.50 47.21
CA GLN A 207 -20.58 7.94 47.26
C GLN A 207 -21.13 8.46 45.92
N PRO A 208 -22.32 9.11 45.90
CA PRO A 208 -22.80 9.77 44.70
C PRO A 208 -22.14 11.14 44.57
N LEU A 209 -21.36 11.35 43.50
CA LEU A 209 -20.95 12.67 43.04
C LEU A 209 -21.54 12.93 41.64
N PRO A 210 -21.91 14.19 41.34
CA PRO A 210 -22.81 14.50 40.24
C PRO A 210 -22.14 14.27 38.89
N VAL A 211 -22.81 13.49 38.05
CA VAL A 211 -22.47 13.24 36.66
C VAL A 211 -22.71 14.53 35.87
N HIS A 212 -21.64 15.26 35.54
CA HIS A 212 -21.71 16.20 34.42
C HIS A 212 -21.38 15.43 33.14
N GLN A 213 -22.43 14.92 32.52
CA GLN A 213 -22.36 14.16 31.27
C GLN A 213 -22.04 15.12 30.12
N HIS A 214 -20.76 15.20 29.75
CA HIS A 214 -20.41 15.58 28.39
C HIS A 214 -20.20 14.28 27.61
N ASP A 215 -21.23 13.84 26.90
CA ASP A 215 -21.20 12.71 25.99
C ASP A 215 -20.13 12.96 24.90
N ARG A 216 -18.92 12.44 25.12
CA ARG A 216 -18.01 12.06 24.04
C ARG A 216 -17.81 10.56 24.12
N SER A 217 -18.51 9.86 23.24
CA SER A 217 -18.32 8.45 22.94
C SER A 217 -16.87 8.16 22.53
N PRO A 218 -16.12 7.27 23.22
CA PRO A 218 -14.80 6.87 22.79
C PRO A 218 -14.77 5.38 22.46
N THR A 219 -15.16 4.99 21.24
CA THR A 219 -14.81 3.64 20.68
C THR A 219 -15.08 3.42 19.18
N GLN A 220 -15.61 4.40 18.43
CA GLN A 220 -15.92 4.22 17.00
C GLN A 220 -14.84 4.75 16.02
N GLU A 221 -13.76 5.37 16.51
CA GLU A 221 -12.75 6.02 15.68
C GLU A 221 -11.75 5.12 14.92
N PRO A 222 -11.24 3.97 15.44
CA PRO A 222 -10.21 3.22 14.73
C PRO A 222 -10.75 2.44 13.52
N LEU A 223 -11.96 1.87 13.63
CA LEU A 223 -12.61 1.07 12.58
C LEU A 223 -13.07 1.92 11.38
N ILE A 224 -13.67 3.07 11.64
CA ILE A 224 -14.10 4.02 10.59
C ILE A 224 -12.88 4.46 9.78
N ASN A 225 -11.77 4.77 10.44
CA ASN A 225 -10.51 5.17 9.80
C ASN A 225 -9.88 4.05 8.94
N PHE A 226 -9.95 2.78 9.34
CA PHE A 226 -9.40 1.65 8.57
C PHE A 226 -10.19 1.41 7.28
N ASN A 227 -11.52 1.32 7.37
CA ASN A 227 -12.40 1.10 6.22
C ASN A 227 -12.29 2.24 5.19
N GLN A 228 -12.15 3.48 5.65
CA GLN A 228 -11.90 4.64 4.79
C GLN A 228 -10.53 4.55 4.08
N ARG A 229 -9.47 4.17 4.79
CA ARG A 229 -8.13 3.95 4.21
C ARG A 229 -8.14 2.83 3.16
N LEU A 230 -8.84 1.73 3.42
CA LEU A 230 -8.96 0.62 2.47
C LEU A 230 -9.74 1.03 1.21
N LYS A 231 -10.84 1.79 1.37
CA LYS A 231 -11.59 2.36 0.22
C LYS A 231 -10.71 3.30 -0.61
N LYS A 232 -9.94 4.18 0.03
CA LYS A 232 -8.97 5.07 -0.63
C LYS A 232 -7.88 4.27 -1.36
N TYR A 233 -7.34 3.25 -0.73
CA TYR A 233 -6.30 2.38 -1.29
C TYR A 233 -6.81 1.58 -2.50
N LYS A 234 -8.02 1.00 -2.42
CA LYS A 234 -8.69 0.34 -3.57
C LYS A 234 -8.98 1.32 -4.71
N LYS A 235 -9.39 2.57 -4.40
CA LYS A 235 -9.60 3.62 -5.42
C LYS A 235 -8.29 3.94 -6.15
N ILE A 236 -7.20 4.14 -5.42
CA ILE A 236 -5.87 4.41 -5.99
C ILE A 236 -5.43 3.25 -6.89
N PHE A 237 -5.53 2.01 -6.39
CA PHE A 237 -5.18 0.82 -7.17
C PHE A 237 -6.00 0.72 -8.47
N ARG A 238 -7.32 0.91 -8.39
CA ARG A 238 -8.20 0.92 -9.57
C ARG A 238 -7.78 1.99 -10.58
N THR A 239 -7.45 3.20 -10.11
CA THR A 239 -6.95 4.27 -10.97
C THR A 239 -5.61 3.90 -11.62
N CYS A 240 -4.66 3.33 -10.88
CA CYS A 240 -3.39 2.86 -11.45
C CYS A 240 -3.57 1.77 -12.51
N CYS A 241 -4.44 0.79 -12.27
CA CYS A 241 -4.77 -0.23 -13.28
C CYS A 241 -5.40 0.38 -14.52
N LEU A 242 -6.40 1.24 -14.36
CA LEU A 242 -7.08 1.90 -15.47
C LEU A 242 -6.09 2.70 -16.33
N LEU A 243 -5.20 3.46 -15.69
CA LEU A 243 -4.16 4.24 -16.39
C LEU A 243 -3.15 3.34 -17.10
N SER A 244 -2.72 2.25 -16.46
CA SER A 244 -1.79 1.29 -17.08
C SER A 244 -2.40 0.60 -18.30
N ILE A 245 -3.70 0.31 -18.25
CA ILE A 245 -4.43 -0.30 -19.37
C ILE A 245 -4.64 0.71 -20.50
N ILE A 246 -5.15 1.92 -20.20
CA ILE A 246 -5.42 2.94 -21.23
C ILE A 246 -4.13 3.34 -21.94
N MET A 247 -3.07 3.67 -21.19
CA MET A 247 -1.80 4.04 -21.78
C MET A 247 -1.11 2.82 -22.42
N GLY A 248 -1.02 1.69 -21.72
CA GLY A 248 -0.27 0.54 -22.20
C GLY A 248 -0.88 -0.12 -23.43
N LEU A 249 -2.20 -0.36 -23.45
CA LEU A 249 -2.86 -0.99 -24.60
C LEU A 249 -2.82 -0.10 -25.84
N SER A 250 -3.02 1.21 -25.67
CA SER A 250 -3.06 2.13 -26.81
C SER A 250 -1.69 2.22 -27.49
N TRP A 251 -0.61 2.28 -26.72
CA TRP A 251 0.76 2.24 -27.23
C TRP A 251 1.17 0.87 -27.80
N VAL A 252 0.67 -0.24 -27.25
CA VAL A 252 0.90 -1.57 -27.85
C VAL A 252 0.21 -1.66 -29.22
N LEU A 253 -1.02 -1.16 -29.35
CA LEU A 253 -1.76 -1.15 -30.61
C LEU A 253 -1.07 -0.27 -31.66
N GLU A 254 -0.47 0.85 -31.28
CA GLU A 254 0.37 1.69 -32.18
C GLU A 254 1.57 0.92 -32.74
N VAL A 255 2.28 0.16 -31.89
CA VAL A 255 3.41 -0.66 -32.32
C VAL A 255 2.94 -1.79 -33.27
N VAL A 256 1.77 -2.39 -33.00
CA VAL A 256 1.20 -3.42 -33.88
C VAL A 256 0.74 -2.82 -35.21
N SER A 257 0.13 -1.63 -35.21
CA SER A 257 -0.26 -0.89 -36.42
C SER A 257 0.93 -0.67 -37.34
N TRP A 258 2.03 -0.18 -36.77
CA TRP A 258 3.30 0.00 -37.46
C TRP A 258 3.84 -1.32 -38.02
N ALA A 259 3.82 -2.40 -37.24
CA ALA A 259 4.35 -3.70 -37.66
C ALA A 259 3.49 -4.40 -38.74
N ALA A 260 2.18 -4.16 -38.75
CA ALA A 260 1.24 -4.79 -39.68
C ALA A 260 1.29 -4.20 -41.10
N GLY A 261 1.79 -2.97 -41.25
CA GLY A 261 1.91 -2.28 -42.53
C GLY A 261 0.57 -1.77 -43.10
N ALA A 262 0.64 -0.79 -44.00
CA ALA A 262 -0.53 -0.11 -44.57
C ALA A 262 -1.20 -0.92 -45.70
N GLY A 263 -2.04 -1.90 -45.36
CA GLY A 263 -2.96 -2.55 -46.30
C GLY A 263 -4.34 -1.87 -46.35
N THR A 264 -5.03 -1.88 -47.50
CA THR A 264 -6.28 -1.11 -47.72
C THR A 264 -7.45 -1.52 -46.81
N ALA A 265 -7.59 -2.80 -46.46
CA ALA A 265 -8.63 -3.29 -45.54
C ALA A 265 -8.32 -3.02 -44.06
N VAL A 266 -7.04 -2.82 -43.71
CA VAL A 266 -6.61 -2.59 -42.33
C VAL A 266 -6.67 -1.11 -41.94
N VAL A 267 -6.65 -0.18 -42.91
CA VAL A 267 -6.72 1.28 -42.65
C VAL A 267 -7.97 1.69 -41.84
N SER A 268 -9.11 1.04 -42.07
CA SER A 268 -10.35 1.36 -41.34
C SER A 268 -10.29 0.98 -39.85
N VAL A 269 -9.57 -0.09 -39.52
CA VAL A 269 -9.42 -0.56 -38.13
C VAL A 269 -8.42 0.32 -37.39
N TRP A 270 -7.32 0.70 -38.04
CA TRP A 270 -6.29 1.56 -37.46
C TRP A 270 -6.78 2.99 -37.20
N SER A 271 -7.59 3.59 -38.09
CA SER A 271 -8.18 4.92 -37.87
C SER A 271 -8.99 5.04 -36.58
N VAL A 272 -9.68 3.97 -36.15
CA VAL A 272 -10.44 3.98 -34.88
C VAL A 272 -9.47 4.03 -33.69
N PHE A 273 -8.33 3.36 -33.78
CA PHE A 273 -7.31 3.37 -32.74
C PHE A 273 -6.57 4.70 -32.66
N ASP A 274 -6.25 5.30 -33.82
CA ASP A 274 -5.66 6.64 -33.89
C ASP A 274 -6.59 7.68 -33.25
N LEU A 275 -7.91 7.56 -33.48
CA LEU A 275 -8.92 8.41 -32.83
C LEU A 275 -8.95 8.22 -31.31
N ILE A 276 -8.84 6.99 -30.81
CA ILE A 276 -8.77 6.71 -29.37
C ILE A 276 -7.49 7.32 -28.77
N ASN A 277 -6.36 7.22 -29.46
CA ASN A 277 -5.10 7.85 -29.06
C ASN A 277 -5.21 9.38 -29.06
N ALA A 278 -5.89 9.97 -30.05
CA ALA A 278 -6.15 11.42 -30.06
C ALA A 278 -7.03 11.87 -28.87
N LEU A 279 -8.00 11.05 -28.46
CA LEU A 279 -8.89 11.33 -27.32
C LEU A 279 -8.29 10.98 -25.96
N GLN A 280 -7.11 10.36 -25.91
CA GLN A 280 -6.46 9.90 -24.69
C GLN A 280 -6.27 11.03 -23.67
N GLY A 281 -5.99 12.25 -24.12
CA GLY A 281 -5.90 13.45 -23.26
C GLY A 281 -7.21 13.78 -22.55
N VAL A 282 -8.35 13.63 -23.22
CA VAL A 282 -9.69 13.89 -22.65
C VAL A 282 -10.02 12.89 -21.55
N VAL A 283 -9.67 11.61 -21.76
CA VAL A 283 -9.88 10.55 -20.77
C VAL A 283 -9.04 10.81 -19.50
N ILE A 284 -7.77 11.19 -19.67
CA ILE A 284 -6.89 11.54 -18.53
C ILE A 284 -7.44 12.76 -17.78
N PHE A 285 -7.88 13.79 -18.49
CA PHE A 285 -8.51 14.97 -17.90
C PHE A 285 -9.76 14.57 -17.08
N ALA A 286 -10.64 13.74 -17.63
CA ALA A 286 -11.82 13.27 -16.92
C ALA A 286 -11.47 12.48 -15.64
N ILE A 287 -10.45 11.60 -15.70
CA ILE A 287 -10.01 10.81 -14.55
C ILE A 287 -9.46 11.70 -13.43
N TYR A 288 -8.65 12.70 -13.75
CA TYR A 288 -7.93 13.47 -12.73
C TYR A 288 -8.62 14.76 -12.28
N VAL A 289 -9.40 15.39 -13.15
CA VAL A 289 -10.05 16.68 -12.88
C VAL A 289 -11.49 16.46 -12.45
N LEU A 290 -12.26 15.64 -13.18
CA LEU A 290 -13.68 15.44 -12.89
C LEU A 290 -13.92 14.47 -11.70
N GLN A 291 -12.98 13.58 -11.37
CA GLN A 291 -13.12 12.67 -10.22
C GLN A 291 -12.62 13.21 -8.88
N GLN A 292 -12.19 14.47 -8.83
CA GLN A 292 -11.95 15.17 -7.56
C GLN A 292 -13.22 15.93 -7.16
N PRO A 293 -14.13 15.33 -6.36
CA PRO A 293 -15.09 16.16 -5.64
C PRO A 293 -14.27 17.05 -4.72
N VAL A 294 -14.33 18.34 -5.02
CA VAL A 294 -13.80 19.43 -4.22
C VAL A 294 -14.24 19.17 -2.78
N ARG A 295 -13.27 19.26 -1.85
CA ARG A 295 -13.49 19.34 -0.40
C ARG A 295 -14.84 20.02 -0.14
N SER A 296 -15.73 19.36 0.59
CA SER A 296 -16.80 20.07 1.27
C SER A 296 -16.18 21.28 1.94
N PHE A 297 -16.55 22.46 1.45
CA PHE A 297 -16.37 23.71 2.18
C PHE A 297 -17.20 23.51 3.45
N GLU A 298 -16.55 23.03 4.51
CA GLU A 298 -17.11 23.09 5.85
C GLU A 298 -17.27 24.58 6.13
N SER A 299 -18.51 25.04 6.04
CA SER A 299 -18.97 26.36 6.46
C SER A 299 -18.40 26.62 7.86
N ARG A 300 -17.59 27.67 7.96
CA ARG A 300 -17.28 28.36 9.20
C ARG A 300 -17.80 29.78 9.08
#